data_AF-A0A2S9YXF7-F1
#
_entry.id   AF-A0A2S9YXF7-F1
#
_cell.length_a   1.000
_cell.length_b   1.000
_cell.length_c   1.000
_cell.angle_alpha   90.00
_cell.angle_beta   90.00
_cell.angle_gamma   90.00
#
_symmetry.space_group_name_H-M   'P 1'
#
loop_
_entity.id
_entity.type
_entity.pdbx_description
1 polymer ?
#
loop_
_entity_poly.entity_id
_entity_poly.type
_entity_poly.pdbx_seq_one_letter_code
_entity_poly.pdbx_strand_id
1 'polypeptide(L)'
;MQKFTHIEALHQVARYIEITNQTRECPEQHKIRTPVTYRGTVKLHGTNAGVVCSPDALVVQSRSRVITVEQDNAGFAAWMADPERITAVRTIEASVRAAAGLDAATPVTLYGEFVGPGIQKGTAINGLPTRQWVVFAARLLKEESEHDAGYLDAIGPFGDAHAAVGIYSVFDAPTHELTVDFELRRTLTEAASQAEELTAAVEAKCPWGARFGIEGIGEGLVWTPIGPHWGNTNLYFKTKGEKHKGTKGSKGAAVQIDPEVLAGIEAFIEFAVTDNRLEQGLDSLNEQGHTIEMKNMKYFLQWVGQDVKRECSSDLEASGLDWKAVSRALTVKAREFYIERVRAL
;
A
#
# COMPACT_ATOMS: atom_id res chain seq x y z
N MET A 1 0.93 13.48 13.04
CA MET A 1 1.01 12.28 12.18
C MET A 1 -0.21 12.26 11.30
N GLN A 2 -0.06 11.88 10.03
CA GLN A 2 -1.17 11.72 9.10
C GLN A 2 -1.04 10.37 8.40
N LYS A 3 -1.99 9.45 8.57
CA LYS A 3 -1.89 8.11 7.96
C LYS A 3 -2.07 8.20 6.44
N PHE A 4 -1.29 7.41 5.71
CA PHE A 4 -1.55 7.19 4.29
C PHE A 4 -2.78 6.29 4.13
N THR A 5 -3.58 6.54 3.10
CA THR A 5 -4.78 5.77 2.80
C THR A 5 -4.46 4.29 2.58
N HIS A 6 -5.45 3.44 2.86
CA HIS A 6 -5.36 2.04 2.46
C HIS A 6 -5.55 1.92 0.93
N ILE A 7 -4.97 0.88 0.33
CA ILE A 7 -5.13 0.60 -1.10
C ILE A 7 -5.76 -0.79 -1.21
N GLU A 8 -6.89 -0.87 -1.91
CA GLU A 8 -7.72 -2.08 -1.97
C GLU A 8 -7.33 -3.02 -3.13
N ALA A 9 -8.02 -4.15 -3.24
CA ALA A 9 -8.00 -4.99 -4.44
C ALA A 9 -9.04 -4.50 -5.47
N LEU A 10 -8.86 -4.84 -6.76
CA LEU A 10 -9.74 -4.37 -7.84
C LEU A 10 -11.22 -4.76 -7.61
N HIS A 11 -11.53 -6.00 -7.19
CA HIS A 11 -12.91 -6.39 -6.89
C HIS A 11 -13.56 -5.56 -5.78
N GLN A 12 -12.78 -5.07 -4.79
CA GLN A 12 -13.33 -4.21 -3.74
C GLN A 12 -13.66 -2.83 -4.29
N VAL A 13 -12.84 -2.29 -5.20
CA VAL A 13 -13.16 -1.05 -5.92
C VAL A 13 -14.41 -1.23 -6.79
N ALA A 14 -14.50 -2.33 -7.55
CA ALA A 14 -15.68 -2.64 -8.36
C ALA A 14 -16.96 -2.71 -7.51
N ARG A 15 -16.90 -3.42 -6.38
CA ARG A 15 -17.99 -3.50 -5.41
C ARG A 15 -18.34 -2.15 -4.79
N TYR A 16 -17.35 -1.34 -4.45
CA TYR A 16 -17.58 0.02 -3.93
C TYR A 16 -18.33 0.89 -4.94
N ILE A 17 -17.92 0.86 -6.21
CA ILE A 17 -18.58 1.58 -7.31
C ILE A 17 -20.01 1.08 -7.48
N GLU A 18 -20.21 -0.24 -7.51
CA GLU A 18 -21.54 -0.85 -7.65
C GLU A 18 -22.49 -0.38 -6.54
N ILE A 19 -22.09 -0.53 -5.27
CA ILE A 19 -22.89 -0.13 -4.12
C ILE A 19 -23.16 1.38 -4.16
N THR A 20 -22.13 2.20 -4.42
CA THR A 20 -22.26 3.66 -4.47
C THR A 20 -23.25 4.09 -5.55
N ASN A 21 -23.17 3.51 -6.75
CA ASN A 21 -24.01 3.90 -7.88
C ASN A 21 -25.45 3.36 -7.79
N GLN A 22 -25.65 2.21 -7.14
CA GLN A 22 -26.98 1.62 -6.91
C GLN A 22 -27.70 2.21 -5.68
N THR A 23 -26.97 2.83 -4.74
CA THR A 23 -27.56 3.44 -3.54
C THR A 23 -28.42 4.65 -3.93
N ARG A 24 -29.74 4.54 -3.72
CA ARG A 24 -30.72 5.55 -4.14
C ARG A 24 -30.51 6.90 -3.46
N GLU A 25 -30.05 6.89 -2.21
CA GLU A 25 -29.78 8.08 -1.40
C GLU A 25 -28.44 8.74 -1.74
N CYS A 26 -27.57 8.09 -2.53
CA CYS A 26 -26.28 8.66 -2.94
C CYS A 26 -26.52 9.83 -3.90
N PRO A 27 -26.06 11.06 -3.58
CA PRO A 27 -26.16 12.19 -4.50
C PRO A 27 -25.48 11.92 -5.84
N GLU A 28 -26.05 12.40 -6.94
CA GLU A 28 -25.53 12.13 -8.30
C GLU A 28 -24.08 12.60 -8.50
N GLN A 29 -23.69 13.66 -7.78
CA GLN A 29 -22.32 14.19 -7.78
C GLN A 29 -21.30 13.28 -7.05
N HIS A 30 -21.76 12.37 -6.20
CA HIS A 30 -20.94 11.39 -5.48
C HIS A 30 -20.92 10.03 -6.18
N LYS A 31 -21.79 9.80 -7.17
CA LYS A 31 -21.72 8.62 -8.01
C LYS A 31 -20.44 8.60 -8.82
N ILE A 32 -19.89 7.41 -8.99
CA ILE A 32 -18.65 7.20 -9.73
C ILE A 32 -18.99 7.00 -11.20
N ARG A 33 -18.59 7.99 -12.01
CA ARG A 33 -18.65 7.88 -13.47
C ARG A 33 -17.65 6.84 -13.96
N THR A 34 -18.04 6.10 -14.98
CA THR A 34 -17.21 5.11 -15.68
C THR A 34 -17.13 5.52 -17.17
N PRO A 35 -16.03 5.22 -17.89
CA PRO A 35 -14.83 4.53 -17.45
C PRO A 35 -13.94 5.36 -16.51
N VAL A 36 -13.19 4.68 -15.64
CA VAL A 36 -12.16 5.29 -14.79
C VAL A 36 -10.79 4.98 -15.36
N THR A 37 -9.99 6.02 -15.60
CA THR A 37 -8.59 5.88 -16.03
C THR A 37 -7.66 5.94 -14.83
N TYR A 38 -6.68 5.05 -14.80
CA TYR A 38 -5.70 4.87 -13.74
C TYR A 38 -4.28 5.04 -14.27
N ARG A 39 -3.41 5.58 -13.42
CA ARG A 39 -1.96 5.48 -13.55
C ARG A 39 -1.44 4.37 -12.64
N GLY A 40 -0.67 3.44 -13.20
CA GLY A 40 0.01 2.37 -12.49
C GLY A 40 1.46 2.73 -12.21
N THR A 41 1.87 2.70 -10.93
CA THR A 41 3.27 2.86 -10.51
C THR A 41 3.78 1.57 -9.87
N VAL A 42 5.09 1.30 -9.94
CA VAL A 42 5.68 0.13 -9.27
C VAL A 42 5.35 0.14 -7.77
N LYS A 43 4.83 -0.98 -7.28
CA LYS A 43 4.70 -1.24 -5.85
C LYS A 43 6.04 -1.74 -5.33
N LEU A 44 6.64 -0.97 -4.42
CA LEU A 44 7.89 -1.33 -3.77
C LEU A 44 7.62 -2.08 -2.45
N HIS A 45 8.46 -3.08 -2.18
CA HIS A 45 8.38 -3.89 -0.97
C HIS A 45 9.39 -3.37 0.07
N GLY A 46 9.01 -2.31 0.78
CA GLY A 46 9.79 -1.73 1.86
C GLY A 46 8.96 -1.54 3.12
N THR A 47 9.13 -0.40 3.77
CA THR A 47 8.22 0.06 4.83
C THR A 47 7.75 1.48 4.53
N ASN A 48 6.50 1.77 4.88
CA ASN A 48 5.93 3.09 4.66
C ASN A 48 6.63 4.13 5.55
N ALA A 49 6.99 5.25 4.93
CA ALA A 49 7.80 6.29 5.51
C ALA A 49 7.25 7.66 5.09
N GLY A 50 6.83 8.47 6.06
CA GLY A 50 6.27 9.80 5.82
C GLY A 50 7.06 10.90 6.52
N VAL A 51 7.04 12.09 5.93
CA VAL A 51 7.59 13.31 6.54
C VAL A 51 6.52 14.40 6.49
N VAL A 52 6.03 14.79 7.67
CA VAL A 52 5.11 15.92 7.83
C VAL A 52 5.96 17.19 7.87
N CYS A 53 5.75 18.05 6.88
CA CYS A 53 6.49 19.29 6.70
C CYS A 53 5.64 20.47 7.17
N SER A 54 6.09 21.16 8.22
CA SER A 54 5.59 22.46 8.65
C SER A 54 6.68 23.52 8.51
N PRO A 55 6.36 24.83 8.57
CA PRO A 55 7.37 25.88 8.57
C PRO A 55 8.50 25.64 9.58
N ASP A 56 8.13 25.19 10.77
CA ASP A 56 9.05 25.12 11.91
C ASP A 56 9.82 23.79 11.99
N ALA A 57 9.27 22.69 11.46
CA ALA A 57 9.83 21.36 11.68
C ALA A 57 9.50 20.36 10.58
N LEU A 58 10.33 19.32 10.51
CA LEU A 58 10.03 18.07 9.82
C LEU A 58 9.73 17.01 10.89
N VAL A 59 8.55 16.39 10.83
CA VAL A 59 8.17 15.29 11.70
C VAL A 59 8.14 14.00 10.91
N VAL A 60 9.01 13.07 11.26
CA VAL A 60 9.12 11.77 10.60
C VAL A 60 8.11 10.78 11.19
N GLN A 61 7.49 9.97 10.34
CA GLN A 61 6.50 8.98 10.74
C GLN A 61 6.66 7.67 9.97
N SER A 62 6.30 6.57 10.63
CA SER A 62 5.96 5.30 9.98
C SER A 62 4.49 5.35 9.54
N ARG A 63 3.97 4.20 9.08
CA ARG A 63 2.53 4.03 8.81
C ARG A 63 1.64 4.31 10.02
N SER A 64 2.10 3.97 11.22
CA SER A 64 1.25 3.82 12.40
C SER A 64 1.55 4.80 13.53
N ARG A 65 2.76 5.40 13.54
CA ARG A 65 3.21 6.33 14.57
C ARG A 65 4.22 7.36 14.06
N VAL A 66 4.37 8.47 14.79
CA VAL A 66 5.57 9.31 14.75
C VAL A 66 6.77 8.48 15.23
N ILE A 67 7.93 8.68 14.61
CA ILE A 67 9.18 7.97 14.96
C ILE A 67 10.29 8.96 15.25
N THR A 68 11.27 8.54 16.05
CA THR A 68 12.49 9.29 16.37
C THR A 68 13.71 8.39 16.17
N VAL A 69 14.93 8.92 16.30
CA VAL A 69 16.16 8.10 16.21
C VAL A 69 16.18 7.01 17.29
N GLU A 70 15.64 7.30 18.48
CA GLU A 70 15.54 6.36 19.60
C GLU A 70 14.39 5.36 19.42
N GLN A 71 13.32 5.77 18.74
CA GLN A 71 12.13 4.97 18.45
C GLN A 71 11.91 4.86 16.95
N ASP A 72 12.89 4.26 16.27
CA ASP A 72 12.97 4.22 14.82
C ASP A 72 12.00 3.18 14.20
N ASN A 73 11.80 3.27 12.88
CA ASN A 73 11.24 2.23 12.03
C ASN A 73 12.22 1.89 10.90
N ALA A 74 12.86 0.72 11.01
CA ALA A 74 13.85 0.21 10.05
C ALA A 74 15.07 1.13 9.78
N GLY A 75 15.35 2.09 10.66
CA GLY A 75 16.44 3.06 10.52
C GLY A 75 16.07 4.29 9.67
N PHE A 76 14.80 4.50 9.35
CA PHE A 76 14.35 5.65 8.55
C PHE A 76 14.54 6.98 9.30
N ALA A 77 14.26 7.03 10.62
CA ALA A 77 14.42 8.26 11.38
C ALA A 77 15.89 8.68 11.48
N ALA A 78 16.77 7.73 11.80
CA ALA A 78 18.21 7.94 11.79
C ALA A 78 18.74 8.32 10.40
N TRP A 79 18.21 7.70 9.33
CA TRP A 79 18.56 8.04 7.96
C TRP A 79 18.11 9.47 7.60
N MET A 80 16.91 9.88 7.97
CA MET A 80 16.40 11.23 7.72
C MET A 80 17.08 12.35 8.51
N ALA A 81 17.84 12.03 9.56
CA ALA A 81 18.53 13.02 10.39
C ALA A 81 19.74 13.69 9.69
N ASP A 82 20.14 13.21 8.52
CA ASP A 82 21.19 13.82 7.69
C ASP A 82 20.76 15.21 7.17
N PRO A 83 21.56 16.27 7.41
CA PRO A 83 21.25 17.63 6.93
C PRO A 83 20.99 17.72 5.43
N GLU A 84 21.71 16.97 4.59
CA GLU A 84 21.52 17.02 3.13
C GLU A 84 20.16 16.45 2.72
N ARG A 85 19.67 15.43 3.43
CA ARG A 85 18.33 14.86 3.22
C ARG A 85 17.23 15.79 3.71
N ILE A 86 17.46 16.47 4.83
CA ILE A 86 16.55 17.51 5.32
C ILE A 86 16.40 18.62 4.28
N THR A 87 17.52 19.11 3.72
CA THR A 87 17.50 20.12 2.65
C THR A 87 16.79 19.62 1.38
N ALA A 88 17.03 18.38 0.97
CA ALA A 88 16.34 17.78 -0.17
C ALA A 88 14.82 17.69 0.07
N VAL A 89 14.37 17.26 1.25
CA VAL A 89 12.94 17.23 1.61
C VAL A 89 12.33 18.62 1.55
N ARG A 90 13.00 19.65 2.08
CA ARG A 90 12.51 21.04 1.99
C ARG A 90 12.41 21.53 0.54
N THR A 91 13.31 21.08 -0.33
CA THR A 91 13.29 21.40 -1.77
C THR A 91 12.10 20.74 -2.48
N ILE A 92 11.85 19.46 -2.18
CA ILE A 92 10.69 18.71 -2.69
C ILE A 92 9.39 19.35 -2.18
N GLU A 93 9.30 19.64 -0.88
CA GLU A 93 8.18 20.31 -0.25
C GLU A 93 7.88 21.66 -0.94
N ALA A 94 8.90 22.50 -1.15
CA ALA A 94 8.73 23.79 -1.81
C ALA A 94 8.19 23.63 -3.24
N SER A 95 8.66 22.62 -3.98
CA SER A 95 8.19 22.31 -5.33
C SER A 95 6.72 21.86 -5.33
N VAL A 96 6.34 21.00 -4.38
CA VAL A 96 4.96 20.55 -4.17
C VAL A 96 4.05 21.73 -3.84
N ARG A 97 4.48 22.61 -2.93
CA ARG A 97 3.72 23.81 -2.55
C ARG A 97 3.51 24.74 -3.74
N ALA A 98 4.55 24.99 -4.53
CA ALA A 98 4.48 25.82 -5.73
C ALA A 98 3.52 25.23 -6.76
N ALA A 99 3.61 23.92 -7.05
CA ALA A 99 2.73 23.25 -7.99
C ALA A 99 1.26 23.25 -7.55
N ALA A 100 1.01 23.12 -6.24
CA ALA A 100 -0.34 23.09 -5.67
C ALA A 100 -0.88 24.48 -5.29
N GLY A 101 -0.12 25.56 -5.49
CA GLY A 101 -0.54 26.92 -5.13
C GLY A 101 -0.76 27.13 -3.63
N LEU A 102 0.02 26.45 -2.79
CA LEU A 102 -0.12 26.46 -1.33
C LEU A 102 0.71 27.56 -0.69
N ASP A 103 0.21 28.13 0.41
CA ASP A 103 1.01 29.00 1.26
C ASP A 103 2.09 28.23 2.04
N ALA A 104 3.02 28.97 2.66
CA ALA A 104 4.08 28.36 3.46
C ALA A 104 3.57 27.72 4.77
N ALA A 105 2.46 28.23 5.32
CA ALA A 105 1.96 27.84 6.63
C ALA A 105 1.22 26.49 6.64
N THR A 106 0.66 26.09 5.50
CA THR A 106 -0.16 24.88 5.36
C THR A 106 0.69 23.62 5.53
N PRO A 107 0.49 22.75 6.52
CA PRO A 107 1.32 21.54 6.65
C PRO A 107 1.09 20.56 5.50
N VAL A 108 2.19 20.04 4.93
CA VAL A 108 2.18 19.06 3.82
C VAL A 108 2.88 17.79 4.27
N THR A 109 2.24 16.65 4.11
CA THR A 109 2.87 15.35 4.35
C THR A 109 3.36 14.77 3.03
N LEU A 110 4.65 14.48 2.95
CA LEU A 110 5.24 13.67 1.87
C LEU A 110 5.27 12.21 2.31
N TYR A 111 4.78 11.32 1.44
CA TYR A 111 4.80 9.88 1.66
C TYR A 111 5.73 9.21 0.65
N GLY A 112 6.51 8.26 1.15
CA GLY A 112 7.33 7.41 0.32
C GLY A 112 7.48 6.01 0.91
N GLU A 113 8.09 5.15 0.13
CA GLU A 113 8.51 3.83 0.58
C GLU A 113 9.99 3.89 0.92
N PHE A 114 10.35 3.49 2.15
CA PHE A 114 11.74 3.31 2.53
C PHE A 114 12.17 1.90 2.15
N VAL A 115 13.18 1.79 1.29
CA VAL A 115 13.59 0.54 0.65
C VAL A 115 15.11 0.35 0.71
N GLY A 116 15.56 -0.87 0.44
CA GLY A 116 16.98 -1.19 0.32
C GLY A 116 17.45 -2.28 1.29
N PRO A 117 18.77 -2.35 1.54
CA PRO A 117 19.36 -3.45 2.29
C PRO A 117 18.90 -3.44 3.75
N GLY A 118 18.43 -4.61 4.19
CA GLY A 118 18.00 -4.86 5.57
C GLY A 118 16.65 -4.26 5.96
N ILE A 119 15.86 -3.74 5.02
CA ILE A 119 14.51 -3.21 5.30
C ILE A 119 13.45 -4.30 5.21
N GLN A 120 13.35 -4.94 4.04
CA GLN A 120 12.50 -6.09 3.79
C GLN A 120 13.32 -7.20 3.11
N LYS A 121 12.69 -8.31 2.70
CA LYS A 121 13.36 -9.43 2.01
C LYS A 121 12.57 -9.85 0.76
N GLY A 122 13.24 -10.60 -0.12
CA GLY A 122 12.56 -11.34 -1.19
C GLY A 122 12.26 -10.57 -2.47
N THR A 123 12.79 -9.35 -2.66
CA THR A 123 12.63 -8.58 -3.91
C THR A 123 13.97 -8.00 -4.39
N ALA A 124 14.04 -7.60 -5.66
CA ALA A 124 15.27 -7.05 -6.27
C ALA A 124 15.82 -5.84 -5.50
N ILE A 125 14.93 -5.00 -4.96
CA ILE A 125 15.32 -3.78 -4.24
C ILE A 125 16.10 -4.05 -2.94
N ASN A 126 16.13 -5.30 -2.45
CA ASN A 126 16.99 -5.66 -1.33
C ASN A 126 18.48 -5.70 -1.71
N GLY A 127 18.80 -5.82 -3.00
CA GLY A 127 20.16 -5.75 -3.53
C GLY A 127 20.68 -4.33 -3.77
N LEU A 128 19.90 -3.29 -3.44
CA LEU A 128 20.35 -1.89 -3.60
C LEU A 128 21.62 -1.63 -2.78
N PRO A 129 22.57 -0.82 -3.29
CA PRO A 129 23.83 -0.56 -2.60
C PRO A 129 23.61 0.25 -1.31
N THR A 130 22.59 1.10 -1.29
CA THR A 130 22.22 1.95 -0.15
C THR A 130 20.71 1.96 0.01
N ARG A 131 20.26 2.35 1.21
CA ARG A 131 18.84 2.60 1.49
C ARG A 131 18.36 3.84 0.76
N GLN A 132 17.13 3.80 0.27
CA GLN A 132 16.50 4.87 -0.50
C GLN A 132 15.13 5.19 0.08
N TRP A 133 14.72 6.45 -0.03
CA TRP A 133 13.33 6.86 0.20
C TRP A 133 12.70 7.27 -1.12
N VAL A 134 11.68 6.51 -1.55
CA VAL A 134 11.03 6.69 -2.85
C VAL A 134 9.66 7.33 -2.62
N VAL A 135 9.57 8.64 -2.86
CA VAL A 135 8.37 9.46 -2.66
C VAL A 135 7.32 9.10 -3.70
N PHE A 136 6.10 8.82 -3.26
CA PHE A 136 4.99 8.43 -4.12
C PHE A 136 3.73 9.29 -3.97
N ALA A 137 3.60 10.10 -2.92
CA ALA A 137 2.44 10.98 -2.74
C ALA A 137 2.75 12.18 -1.85
N ALA A 138 1.93 13.23 -2.01
CA ALA A 138 1.85 14.35 -1.07
C ALA A 138 0.39 14.57 -0.65
N ARG A 139 0.16 14.99 0.59
CA ARG A 139 -1.17 15.24 1.15
C ARG A 139 -1.18 16.48 2.04
N LEU A 140 -2.24 17.26 1.96
CA LEU A 140 -2.52 18.35 2.91
C LEU A 140 -2.97 17.78 4.25
N LEU A 141 -2.55 18.40 5.35
CA LEU A 141 -3.14 18.10 6.66
C LEU A 141 -4.57 18.70 6.74
N LYS A 142 -5.56 17.91 6.31
CA LYS A 142 -6.99 18.20 6.48
C LYS A 142 -7.64 17.15 7.39
N GLU A 143 -8.67 17.54 8.13
CA GLU A 143 -9.58 16.57 8.76
C GLU A 143 -10.24 15.74 7.66
N GLU A 144 -10.37 14.42 7.87
CA GLU A 144 -11.09 13.53 6.96
C GLU A 144 -12.58 13.85 7.00
N SER A 145 -13.00 14.88 6.27
CA SER A 145 -14.38 15.11 5.89
C SER A 145 -14.49 14.85 4.39
N GLU A 146 -15.17 13.74 4.08
CA GLU A 146 -15.64 13.15 2.81
C GLU A 146 -15.14 13.66 1.42
N HIS A 147 -14.96 12.68 0.52
CA HIS A 147 -14.63 12.73 -0.92
C HIS A 147 -13.27 13.31 -1.36
N ASP A 148 -12.72 14.32 -0.68
CA ASP A 148 -11.36 14.83 -0.93
C ASP A 148 -10.43 14.47 0.23
N ALA A 149 -9.64 13.41 0.06
CA ALA A 149 -8.64 13.03 1.07
C ALA A 149 -7.47 14.04 1.17
N GLY A 150 -7.42 15.07 0.31
CA GLY A 150 -6.41 16.13 0.32
C GLY A 150 -5.10 15.73 -0.34
N TYR A 151 -5.11 14.72 -1.22
CA TYR A 151 -3.94 14.31 -2.00
C TYR A 151 -3.65 15.30 -3.13
N LEU A 152 -2.36 15.65 -3.27
CA LEU A 152 -1.90 16.62 -4.26
C LEU A 152 -1.34 15.91 -5.49
N ASP A 153 -1.82 16.27 -6.69
CA ASP A 153 -1.22 15.85 -7.97
C ASP A 153 0.03 16.71 -8.27
N ALA A 154 1.01 16.63 -7.37
CA ALA A 154 2.19 17.52 -7.36
C ALA A 154 3.51 16.76 -7.29
N ILE A 155 3.47 15.42 -7.31
CA ILE A 155 4.66 14.57 -7.34
C ILE A 155 4.84 14.07 -8.79
N GLY A 156 5.95 14.49 -9.41
CA GLY A 156 6.42 13.98 -10.71
C GLY A 156 7.76 13.28 -10.56
N PRO A 157 8.45 12.95 -11.68
CA PRO A 157 9.81 12.41 -11.62
C PRO A 157 10.77 13.46 -11.04
N PHE A 158 11.72 13.01 -10.22
CA PHE A 158 12.80 13.86 -9.71
C PHE A 158 14.08 13.73 -10.57
N GLY A 159 14.19 12.67 -11.37
CA GLY A 159 15.42 12.35 -12.09
C GLY A 159 16.56 12.15 -11.09
N ASP A 160 17.69 12.82 -11.34
CA ASP A 160 18.89 12.71 -10.51
C ASP A 160 18.99 13.80 -9.42
N ALA A 161 18.01 14.70 -9.32
CA ALA A 161 18.10 15.91 -8.48
C ALA A 161 18.40 15.62 -6.99
N HIS A 162 17.95 14.47 -6.49
CA HIS A 162 18.14 14.04 -5.09
C HIS A 162 18.76 12.64 -4.97
N ALA A 163 19.26 12.09 -6.09
CA ALA A 163 19.81 10.74 -6.15
C ALA A 163 21.04 10.57 -5.24
N ALA A 164 21.88 11.61 -5.14
CA ALA A 164 23.08 11.63 -4.30
C ALA A 164 22.80 11.40 -2.82
N VAL A 165 21.63 11.83 -2.33
CA VAL A 165 21.21 11.65 -0.92
C VAL A 165 20.25 10.47 -0.74
N GLY A 166 19.97 9.72 -1.81
CA GLY A 166 19.12 8.53 -1.79
C GLY A 166 17.62 8.84 -1.74
N ILE A 167 17.19 10.01 -2.21
CA ILE A 167 15.76 10.35 -2.32
C ILE A 167 15.37 10.33 -3.80
N TYR A 168 14.29 9.63 -4.10
CA TYR A 168 13.79 9.44 -5.47
C TYR A 168 12.27 9.62 -5.51
N SER A 169 11.72 9.71 -6.71
CA SER A 169 10.28 9.65 -6.95
C SER A 169 9.90 8.30 -7.53
N VAL A 170 8.74 7.76 -7.16
CA VAL A 170 8.22 6.54 -7.78
C VAL A 170 8.05 6.69 -9.31
N PHE A 171 7.85 7.93 -9.78
CA PHE A 171 7.74 8.30 -11.19
C PHE A 171 9.09 8.32 -11.92
N ASP A 172 10.20 8.11 -11.23
CA ASP A 172 11.48 7.87 -11.90
C ASP A 172 11.50 6.47 -12.56
N ALA A 173 10.63 5.54 -12.16
CA ALA A 173 10.42 4.27 -12.85
C ALA A 173 9.28 4.36 -13.89
N PRO A 174 9.26 3.44 -14.90
CA PRO A 174 8.16 3.38 -15.85
C PRO A 174 6.79 3.30 -15.17
N THR A 175 5.84 4.05 -15.70
CA THR A 175 4.42 3.98 -15.31
C THR A 175 3.59 3.30 -16.38
N HIS A 176 2.42 2.84 -15.98
CA HIS A 176 1.43 2.25 -16.87
C HIS A 176 0.13 3.05 -16.82
N GLU A 177 -0.74 2.83 -17.81
CA GLU A 177 -2.11 3.34 -17.79
C GLU A 177 -3.08 2.19 -18.00
N LEU A 178 -4.23 2.28 -17.33
CA LEU A 178 -5.31 1.31 -17.43
C LEU A 178 -6.63 2.07 -17.40
N THR A 179 -7.54 1.76 -18.31
CA THR A 179 -8.91 2.31 -18.26
C THR A 179 -9.87 1.16 -17.98
N VAL A 180 -10.63 1.29 -16.91
CA VAL A 180 -11.58 0.27 -16.45
C VAL A 180 -12.98 0.81 -16.64
N ASP A 181 -13.76 0.14 -17.49
CA ASP A 181 -15.20 0.36 -17.53
C ASP A 181 -15.89 -0.65 -16.59
N PHE A 182 -16.47 -0.15 -15.51
CA PHE A 182 -17.14 -0.91 -14.46
C PHE A 182 -18.62 -1.21 -14.77
N GLU A 183 -19.19 -0.70 -15.88
CA GLU A 183 -20.58 -0.99 -16.27
C GLU A 183 -20.76 -2.39 -16.86
N LEU A 184 -19.74 -2.91 -17.55
CA LEU A 184 -19.82 -4.18 -18.26
C LEU A 184 -18.80 -5.19 -17.72
N ARG A 185 -19.27 -6.41 -17.44
CA ARG A 185 -18.41 -7.49 -16.94
C ARG A 185 -17.25 -7.83 -17.89
N ARG A 186 -17.49 -7.73 -19.21
CA ARG A 186 -16.46 -7.98 -20.23
C ARG A 186 -15.29 -7.02 -20.09
N THR A 187 -15.56 -5.70 -20.05
CA THR A 187 -14.52 -4.66 -19.98
C THR A 187 -13.76 -4.71 -18.66
N LEU A 188 -14.44 -5.00 -17.56
CA LEU A 188 -13.79 -5.23 -16.26
C LEU A 188 -12.83 -6.44 -16.32
N THR A 189 -13.24 -7.52 -16.98
CA THR A 189 -12.40 -8.72 -17.15
C THR A 189 -11.17 -8.42 -18.02
N GLU A 190 -11.35 -7.70 -19.13
CA GLU A 190 -10.26 -7.30 -20.02
C GLU A 190 -9.24 -6.42 -19.29
N ALA A 191 -9.72 -5.44 -18.51
CA ALA A 191 -8.84 -4.58 -17.72
C ALA A 191 -8.12 -5.34 -16.60
N ALA A 192 -8.78 -6.30 -15.96
CA ALA A 192 -8.17 -7.18 -14.97
C ALA A 192 -7.03 -8.01 -15.58
N SER A 193 -7.24 -8.60 -16.77
CA SER A 193 -6.20 -9.33 -17.51
C SER A 193 -5.02 -8.41 -17.89
N GLN A 194 -5.29 -7.20 -18.37
CA GLN A 194 -4.22 -6.25 -18.68
C GLN A 194 -3.41 -5.86 -17.43
N ALA A 195 -4.08 -5.58 -16.31
CA ALA A 195 -3.40 -5.27 -15.05
C ALA A 195 -2.56 -6.45 -14.55
N GLU A 196 -3.02 -7.67 -14.78
CA GLU A 196 -2.29 -8.89 -14.46
C GLU A 196 -1.02 -9.06 -15.28
N GLU A 197 -1.10 -8.93 -16.61
CA GLU A 197 0.06 -9.03 -17.51
C GLU A 197 1.15 -8.05 -17.11
N LEU A 198 0.77 -6.81 -16.79
CA LEU A 198 1.68 -5.77 -16.32
C LEU A 198 2.29 -6.13 -14.94
N THR A 199 1.49 -6.70 -14.05
CA THR A 199 1.95 -7.16 -12.74
C THR A 199 2.92 -8.33 -12.85
N ALA A 200 2.65 -9.29 -13.72
CA ALA A 200 3.52 -10.41 -14.00
C ALA A 200 4.85 -9.96 -14.62
N ALA A 201 4.83 -8.94 -15.48
CA ALA A 201 6.05 -8.33 -16.01
C ALA A 201 6.90 -7.70 -14.89
N VAL A 202 6.28 -6.99 -13.94
CA VAL A 202 6.97 -6.43 -12.77
C VAL A 202 7.50 -7.53 -11.84
N GLU A 203 6.75 -8.60 -11.60
CA GLU A 203 7.20 -9.73 -10.80
C GLU A 203 8.35 -10.48 -11.48
N ALA A 204 8.33 -10.65 -12.80
CA ALA A 204 9.43 -11.28 -13.53
C ALA A 204 10.72 -10.43 -13.47
N LYS A 205 10.60 -9.10 -13.54
CA LYS A 205 11.72 -8.18 -13.47
C LYS A 205 11.31 -6.87 -12.82
N CYS A 206 11.82 -6.64 -11.60
CA CYS A 206 11.56 -5.41 -10.87
C CYS A 206 12.06 -4.19 -11.66
N PRO A 207 11.20 -3.24 -12.08
CA PRO A 207 11.64 -2.06 -12.82
C PRO A 207 12.50 -1.14 -11.96
N TRP A 208 12.27 -1.08 -10.64
CA TRP A 208 13.10 -0.30 -9.73
C TRP A 208 14.50 -0.89 -9.56
N GLY A 209 14.60 -2.20 -9.32
CA GLY A 209 15.90 -2.89 -9.26
C GLY A 209 16.70 -2.75 -10.56
N ALA A 210 16.02 -2.88 -11.70
CA ALA A 210 16.64 -2.75 -13.03
C ALA A 210 17.28 -1.38 -13.26
N ARG A 211 16.73 -0.28 -12.71
CA ARG A 211 17.35 1.06 -12.77
C ARG A 211 18.75 1.11 -12.16
N PHE A 212 19.03 0.22 -11.22
CA PHE A 212 20.32 0.13 -10.53
C PHE A 212 21.13 -1.10 -10.98
N GLY A 213 20.76 -1.73 -12.11
CA GLY A 213 21.44 -2.92 -12.64
C GLY A 213 21.23 -4.18 -11.79
N ILE A 214 20.19 -4.22 -10.95
CA ILE A 214 19.90 -5.35 -10.07
C ILE A 214 18.78 -6.19 -10.69
N GLU A 215 19.05 -7.47 -10.85
CA GLU A 215 18.06 -8.46 -11.28
C GLU A 215 17.30 -9.04 -10.09
N GLY A 216 16.04 -9.40 -10.32
CA GLY A 216 15.18 -10.00 -9.32
C GLY A 216 13.73 -9.60 -9.48
N ILE A 217 12.88 -10.17 -8.64
CA ILE A 217 11.43 -9.99 -8.71
C ILE A 217 10.98 -8.67 -8.10
N GLY A 218 9.93 -8.07 -8.66
CA GLY A 218 9.19 -6.94 -8.09
C GLY A 218 7.90 -7.40 -7.39
N GLU A 219 7.29 -6.52 -6.59
CA GLU A 219 6.08 -6.89 -5.85
C GLU A 219 4.80 -6.78 -6.69
N GLY A 220 4.67 -5.72 -7.49
CA GLY A 220 3.49 -5.48 -8.32
C GLY A 220 3.27 -4.00 -8.62
N LEU A 221 2.01 -3.57 -8.71
CA LEU A 221 1.62 -2.21 -9.10
C LEU A 221 0.62 -1.60 -8.11
N VAL A 222 0.70 -0.27 -7.96
CA VAL A 222 -0.33 0.56 -7.33
C VAL A 222 -1.00 1.38 -8.43
N TRP A 223 -2.33 1.35 -8.46
CA TRP A 223 -3.16 2.01 -9.44
C TRP A 223 -3.93 3.15 -8.79
N THR A 224 -3.64 4.38 -9.21
CA THR A 224 -4.33 5.58 -8.74
C THR A 224 -5.17 6.19 -9.87
N PRO A 225 -6.43 6.57 -9.61
CA PRO A 225 -7.26 7.22 -10.61
C PRO A 225 -6.64 8.57 -11.02
N ILE A 226 -6.76 8.91 -12.29
CA ILE A 226 -6.35 10.22 -12.83
C ILE A 226 -7.54 10.97 -13.44
N GLY A 227 -7.33 12.24 -13.79
CA GLY A 227 -8.37 13.06 -14.38
C GLY A 227 -9.53 13.34 -13.40
N PRO A 228 -10.80 13.19 -13.81
CA PRO A 228 -11.96 13.56 -12.98
C PRO A 228 -12.08 12.83 -11.65
N HIS A 229 -11.40 11.69 -11.51
CA HIS A 229 -11.44 10.83 -10.31
C HIS A 229 -10.22 10.98 -9.41
N TRP A 230 -9.28 11.87 -9.76
CA TRP A 230 -8.09 12.11 -8.95
C TRP A 230 -8.46 12.45 -7.50
N GLY A 231 -7.69 11.92 -6.54
CA GLY A 231 -7.88 12.17 -5.12
C GLY A 231 -8.98 11.33 -4.45
N ASN A 232 -9.81 10.61 -5.20
CA ASN A 232 -10.77 9.67 -4.63
C ASN A 232 -10.07 8.35 -4.24
N THR A 233 -9.66 8.27 -2.98
CA THR A 233 -8.87 7.14 -2.46
C THR A 233 -9.63 5.82 -2.42
N ASN A 234 -10.96 5.84 -2.43
CA ASN A 234 -11.77 4.62 -2.47
C ASN A 234 -11.63 3.88 -3.81
N LEU A 235 -11.06 4.54 -4.83
CA LEU A 235 -10.79 3.94 -6.14
C LEU A 235 -9.36 3.41 -6.25
N TYR A 236 -8.49 3.63 -5.27
CA TYR A 236 -7.11 3.18 -5.33
C TYR A 236 -7.08 1.67 -5.18
N PHE A 237 -6.41 0.97 -6.10
CA PHE A 237 -6.20 -0.47 -5.97
C PHE A 237 -4.75 -0.88 -6.22
N LYS A 238 -4.40 -2.07 -5.75
CA LYS A 238 -3.07 -2.67 -5.94
C LYS A 238 -3.22 -4.04 -6.60
N THR A 239 -2.27 -4.37 -7.45
CA THR A 239 -2.08 -5.72 -7.98
C THR A 239 -0.73 -6.23 -7.53
N LYS A 240 -0.66 -7.49 -7.12
CA LYS A 240 0.57 -8.12 -6.62
C LYS A 240 0.85 -9.39 -7.39
N GLY A 241 2.13 -9.63 -7.67
CA GLY A 241 2.61 -10.89 -8.24
C GLY A 241 2.23 -12.08 -7.37
N GLU A 242 2.15 -13.27 -7.97
CA GLU A 242 1.67 -14.48 -7.30
C GLU A 242 2.46 -14.79 -6.02
N LYS A 243 3.79 -14.58 -6.05
CA LYS A 243 4.69 -14.85 -4.92
C LYS A 243 4.50 -13.87 -3.76
N HIS A 244 3.76 -12.78 -3.97
CA HIS A 244 3.55 -11.70 -2.99
C HIS A 244 2.08 -11.60 -2.51
N LYS A 245 1.17 -12.46 -2.97
CA LYS A 245 -0.25 -12.46 -2.55
C LYS A 245 -0.42 -12.96 -1.11
N GLY A 246 -1.33 -12.32 -0.37
CA GLY A 246 -1.65 -12.66 1.03
C GLY A 246 -2.71 -13.76 1.19
N THR A 247 -3.36 -14.17 0.09
CA THR A 247 -4.36 -15.24 0.03
C THR A 247 -3.90 -16.32 -0.95
N LYS A 248 -4.38 -17.55 -0.77
CA LYS A 248 -4.20 -18.62 -1.76
C LYS A 248 -5.23 -18.41 -2.87
N GLY A 249 -4.81 -17.97 -4.05
CA GLY A 249 -5.71 -17.89 -5.21
C GLY A 249 -6.16 -19.27 -5.70
N SER A 250 -7.28 -19.33 -6.41
CA SER A 250 -7.58 -20.44 -7.32
C SER A 250 -6.42 -20.59 -8.33
N LYS A 251 -6.08 -21.83 -8.71
CA LYS A 251 -4.92 -22.12 -9.58
C LYS A 251 -5.06 -21.39 -10.91
N GLY A 252 -4.11 -20.51 -11.23
CA GLY A 252 -4.12 -19.65 -12.42
C GLY A 252 -4.56 -18.25 -12.02
N ALA A 253 -3.59 -17.36 -11.86
CA ALA A 253 -3.83 -15.96 -11.55
C ALA A 253 -4.87 -15.36 -12.50
N ALA A 254 -5.83 -14.69 -11.88
CA ALA A 254 -6.53 -13.56 -12.44
C ALA A 254 -6.39 -12.43 -11.42
N VAL A 255 -6.30 -11.18 -11.86
CA VAL A 255 -6.71 -10.09 -10.96
C VAL A 255 -8.18 -10.37 -10.59
N GLN A 256 -8.42 -10.60 -9.30
CA GLN A 256 -9.74 -11.01 -8.82
C GLN A 256 -10.74 -9.87 -9.06
N ILE A 257 -11.78 -10.16 -9.84
CA ILE A 257 -12.90 -9.24 -10.16
C ILE A 257 -14.16 -9.55 -9.36
N ASP A 258 -14.33 -10.79 -8.88
CA ASP A 258 -15.43 -11.20 -8.00
C ASP A 258 -14.90 -11.79 -6.69
N PRO A 259 -15.66 -11.73 -5.59
CA PRO A 259 -15.31 -12.41 -4.35
C PRO A 259 -15.27 -13.94 -4.52
N GLU A 260 -14.41 -14.62 -3.77
CA GLU A 260 -14.34 -16.08 -3.72
C GLU A 260 -15.42 -16.63 -2.76
N VAL A 261 -16.15 -17.66 -3.20
CA VAL A 261 -17.19 -18.33 -2.40
C VAL A 261 -16.61 -19.62 -1.82
N LEU A 262 -16.42 -19.63 -0.50
CA LEU A 262 -15.67 -20.67 0.21
C LEU A 262 -16.59 -21.61 0.96
N ALA A 263 -16.32 -22.91 0.88
CA ALA A 263 -17.15 -23.99 1.41
C ALA A 263 -17.02 -24.17 2.94
N GLY A 264 -17.16 -23.09 3.71
CA GLY A 264 -17.12 -23.12 5.18
C GLY A 264 -15.89 -22.45 5.80
N ILE A 265 -15.83 -22.49 7.13
CA ILE A 265 -14.82 -21.79 7.92
C ILE A 265 -13.41 -22.34 7.65
N GLU A 266 -13.23 -23.65 7.57
CA GLU A 266 -11.90 -24.26 7.36
C GLU A 266 -11.29 -23.84 6.02
N ALA A 267 -12.06 -23.94 4.94
CA ALA A 267 -11.66 -23.47 3.62
C ALA A 267 -11.32 -21.96 3.63
N PHE A 268 -12.11 -21.16 4.34
CA PHE A 268 -11.83 -19.73 4.50
C PHE A 268 -10.51 -19.46 5.24
N ILE A 269 -10.21 -20.21 6.31
CA ILE A 269 -8.96 -20.05 7.05
C ILE A 269 -7.74 -20.50 6.21
N GLU A 270 -7.87 -21.54 5.40
CA GLU A 270 -6.80 -21.95 4.47
C GLU A 270 -6.54 -20.92 3.37
N PHE A 271 -7.62 -20.32 2.86
CA PHE A 271 -7.57 -19.25 1.86
C PHE A 271 -6.96 -17.97 2.42
N ALA A 272 -7.47 -17.50 3.56
CA ALA A 272 -7.19 -16.17 4.10
C ALA A 272 -5.97 -16.12 5.03
N VAL A 273 -5.65 -17.18 5.76
CA VAL A 273 -4.57 -17.15 6.77
C VAL A 273 -3.36 -17.89 6.21
N THR A 274 -2.68 -17.25 5.26
CA THR A 274 -1.47 -17.78 4.62
C THR A 274 -0.21 -17.44 5.41
N ASP A 275 0.87 -18.20 5.19
CA ASP A 275 2.17 -17.93 5.83
C ASP A 275 2.66 -16.52 5.50
N ASN A 276 2.51 -16.07 4.24
CA ASN A 276 2.86 -14.71 3.84
C ASN A 276 2.08 -13.64 4.64
N ARG A 277 0.77 -13.82 4.85
CA ARG A 277 -0.01 -12.89 5.68
C ARG A 277 0.45 -12.92 7.15
N LEU A 278 0.82 -14.08 7.67
CA LEU A 278 1.34 -14.22 9.02
C LEU A 278 2.71 -13.54 9.17
N GLU A 279 3.61 -13.67 8.19
CA GLU A 279 4.89 -12.93 8.16
C GLU A 279 4.65 -11.41 8.14
N GLN A 280 3.73 -10.92 7.30
CA GLN A 280 3.36 -9.49 7.28
C GLN A 280 2.84 -9.00 8.64
N GLY A 281 2.17 -9.87 9.40
CA GLY A 281 1.74 -9.55 10.76
C GLY A 281 2.91 -9.38 11.74
N LEU A 282 4.00 -10.13 11.55
CA LEU A 282 5.23 -9.96 12.33
C LEU A 282 5.96 -8.67 11.94
N ASP A 283 5.99 -8.33 10.65
CA ASP A 283 6.56 -7.07 10.19
C ASP A 283 5.80 -5.87 10.79
N SER A 284 4.47 -5.92 10.76
CA SER A 284 3.61 -4.90 11.37
C SER A 284 3.82 -4.73 12.88
N LEU A 285 4.07 -5.83 13.61
CA LEU A 285 4.47 -5.75 15.02
C LEU A 285 5.75 -4.93 15.20
N ASN A 286 6.76 -5.21 14.37
CA ASN A 286 8.04 -4.50 14.40
C ASN A 286 7.87 -3.02 14.03
N GLU A 287 7.06 -2.70 13.02
CA GLU A 287 6.70 -1.32 12.66
C GLU A 287 6.00 -0.59 13.83
N GLN A 288 5.21 -1.31 14.62
CA GLN A 288 4.60 -0.84 15.86
C GLN A 288 5.56 -0.89 17.06
N GLY A 289 6.85 -1.18 16.86
CA GLY A 289 7.89 -1.19 17.90
C GLY A 289 7.68 -2.27 18.95
N HIS A 290 6.93 -3.31 18.61
CA HIS A 290 6.74 -4.47 19.43
C HIS A 290 7.71 -5.57 19.01
N THR A 291 8.48 -6.09 19.97
CA THR A 291 9.32 -7.26 19.78
C THR A 291 8.48 -8.54 19.65
N ILE A 292 9.03 -9.57 19.01
CA ILE A 292 8.39 -10.89 18.89
C ILE A 292 8.53 -11.63 20.23
N GLU A 293 7.65 -11.27 21.16
CA GLU A 293 7.58 -11.85 22.50
C GLU A 293 6.14 -12.24 22.84
N MET A 294 5.96 -13.19 23.75
CA MET A 294 4.62 -13.64 24.17
C MET A 294 3.72 -12.49 24.66
N LYS A 295 4.28 -11.49 25.35
CA LYS A 295 3.53 -10.32 25.85
C LYS A 295 2.93 -9.47 24.72
N ASN A 296 3.51 -9.52 23.53
CA ASN A 296 3.10 -8.73 22.36
C ASN A 296 2.19 -9.50 21.40
N MET A 297 1.93 -10.79 21.63
CA MET A 297 1.09 -11.64 20.78
C MET A 297 -0.31 -11.05 20.51
N LYS A 298 -0.88 -10.32 21.47
CA LYS A 298 -2.19 -9.67 21.30
C LYS A 298 -2.21 -8.68 20.13
N TYR A 299 -1.13 -7.94 19.89
CA TYR A 299 -1.03 -6.97 18.81
C TYR A 299 -0.94 -7.67 17.45
N PHE A 300 -0.21 -8.79 17.38
CA PHE A 300 -0.16 -9.66 16.21
C PHE A 300 -1.54 -10.18 15.84
N LEU A 301 -2.23 -10.83 16.78
CA LEU A 301 -3.55 -11.41 16.55
C LEU A 301 -4.58 -10.35 16.14
N GLN A 302 -4.52 -9.19 16.79
CA GLN A 302 -5.35 -8.04 16.42
C GLN A 302 -5.09 -7.61 14.98
N TRP A 303 -3.82 -7.46 14.58
CA TRP A 303 -3.47 -7.05 13.22
C TRP A 303 -3.93 -8.08 12.19
N VAL A 304 -3.62 -9.37 12.39
CA VAL A 304 -4.02 -10.44 11.43
C VAL A 304 -5.54 -10.50 11.31
N GLY A 305 -6.27 -10.42 12.43
CA GLY A 305 -7.73 -10.40 12.41
C GLY A 305 -8.28 -9.19 11.64
N GLN A 306 -7.71 -7.99 11.85
CA GLN A 306 -8.12 -6.78 11.14
C GLN A 306 -7.79 -6.84 9.64
N ASP A 307 -6.61 -7.37 9.29
CA ASP A 307 -6.18 -7.50 7.90
C ASP A 307 -7.08 -8.48 7.13
N VAL A 308 -7.34 -9.67 7.68
CA VAL A 308 -8.27 -10.64 7.08
C VAL A 308 -9.68 -10.05 6.97
N LYS A 309 -10.16 -9.36 8.02
CA LYS A 309 -11.50 -8.77 7.99
C LYS A 309 -11.66 -7.76 6.86
N ARG A 310 -10.64 -6.96 6.59
CA ARG A 310 -10.66 -5.92 5.55
C ARG A 310 -10.49 -6.52 4.16
N GLU A 311 -9.38 -7.24 3.95
CA GLU A 311 -8.99 -7.75 2.63
C GLU A 311 -9.91 -8.87 2.13
N CYS A 312 -10.57 -9.62 3.03
CA CYS A 312 -11.45 -10.74 2.68
C CYS A 312 -12.91 -10.49 3.11
N SER A 313 -13.32 -9.23 3.31
CA SER A 313 -14.69 -8.86 3.71
C SER A 313 -15.73 -9.32 2.68
N SER A 314 -15.44 -9.09 1.41
CA SER A 314 -16.22 -9.50 0.26
C SER A 314 -16.36 -11.02 0.16
N ASP A 315 -15.26 -11.76 0.33
CA ASP A 315 -15.25 -13.23 0.28
C ASP A 315 -16.06 -13.82 1.44
N LEU A 316 -15.94 -13.24 2.63
CA LEU A 316 -16.68 -13.66 3.84
C LEU A 316 -18.20 -13.54 3.62
N GLU A 317 -18.64 -12.40 3.09
CA GLU A 317 -20.05 -12.14 2.80
C GLU A 317 -20.58 -13.04 1.70
N ALA A 318 -19.86 -13.17 0.59
CA ALA A 318 -20.23 -14.04 -0.52
C ALA A 318 -20.32 -15.52 -0.10
N SER A 319 -19.50 -15.93 0.87
CA SER A 319 -19.52 -17.26 1.47
C SER A 319 -20.61 -17.45 2.53
N GLY A 320 -21.35 -16.40 2.91
CA GLY A 320 -22.37 -16.44 3.95
C GLY A 320 -21.83 -16.80 5.34
N LEU A 321 -20.56 -16.49 5.61
CA LEU A 321 -19.88 -16.87 6.85
C LEU A 321 -20.00 -15.79 7.92
N ASP A 322 -20.21 -16.22 9.17
CA ASP A 322 -20.22 -15.32 10.32
C ASP A 322 -18.79 -14.96 10.76
N TRP A 323 -18.51 -13.65 10.82
CA TRP A 323 -17.21 -13.14 11.25
C TRP A 323 -16.81 -13.63 12.64
N LYS A 324 -17.75 -13.76 13.58
CA LYS A 324 -17.42 -14.19 14.95
C LYS A 324 -16.97 -15.65 14.97
N ALA A 325 -17.52 -16.51 14.13
CA ALA A 325 -17.07 -17.88 13.94
C ALA A 325 -15.70 -17.94 13.25
N VAL A 326 -15.53 -17.22 12.14
CA VAL A 326 -14.25 -17.15 11.40
C VAL A 326 -13.12 -16.58 12.26
N SER A 327 -13.37 -15.49 12.97
CA SER A 327 -12.38 -14.82 13.82
C SER A 327 -11.85 -15.75 14.92
N ARG A 328 -12.69 -16.64 15.47
CA ARG A 328 -12.25 -17.65 16.45
C ARG A 328 -11.28 -18.65 15.82
N ALA A 329 -11.62 -19.22 14.66
CA ALA A 329 -10.76 -20.19 13.97
C ALA A 329 -9.44 -19.55 13.49
N LEU A 330 -9.50 -18.34 12.95
CA LEU A 330 -8.34 -17.54 12.57
C LEU A 330 -7.38 -17.33 13.76
N THR A 331 -7.94 -16.97 14.91
CA THR A 331 -7.14 -16.68 16.12
C THR A 331 -6.35 -17.91 16.56
N VAL A 332 -6.93 -19.11 16.45
CA VAL A 332 -6.23 -20.37 16.79
C VAL A 332 -5.00 -20.56 15.89
N LYS A 333 -5.20 -20.55 14.56
CA LYS A 333 -4.12 -20.76 13.59
C LYS A 333 -3.02 -19.70 13.70
N ALA A 334 -3.40 -18.42 13.80
CA ALA A 334 -2.44 -17.34 13.95
C ALA A 334 -1.65 -17.43 15.26
N ARG A 335 -2.30 -17.85 16.36
CA ARG A 335 -1.64 -18.04 17.65
C ARG A 335 -0.61 -19.17 17.61
N GLU A 336 -0.95 -20.29 16.98
CA GLU A 336 -0.03 -21.43 16.81
C GLU A 336 1.25 -21.01 16.09
N PHE A 337 1.12 -20.36 14.94
CA PHE A 337 2.25 -19.79 14.20
C PHE A 337 3.10 -18.84 15.05
N TYR A 338 2.47 -17.93 15.79
CA TYR A 338 3.20 -16.96 16.62
C TYR A 338 3.99 -17.65 17.74
N ILE A 339 3.40 -18.65 18.40
CA ILE A 339 4.08 -19.43 19.44
C ILE A 339 5.28 -20.18 18.87
N GLU A 340 5.14 -20.79 17.69
CA GLU A 340 6.25 -21.46 17.01
C GLU A 340 7.37 -20.47 16.66
N ARG A 341 7.02 -19.28 16.16
CA ARG A 341 8.00 -18.23 15.88
C ARG A 341 8.75 -17.78 17.13
N VAL A 342 8.05 -17.56 18.24
CA VAL A 342 8.68 -17.17 19.51
C VAL A 342 9.64 -18.27 20.01
N ARG A 343 9.31 -19.55 19.80
CA ARG A 343 10.18 -20.67 20.18
C ARG A 343 11.42 -20.83 19.30
N ALA A 344 11.38 -20.30 18.08
CA ALA A 344 12.46 -20.40 17.10
C ALA A 344 13.50 -19.26 17.20
N LEU A 345 13.20 -18.23 18.01
CA LEU A 345 14.11 -17.13 18.36
C LEU A 345 14.91 -17.49 19.62
#